data_AF-A0A820FAW6-F1
#
_entry.id   AF-A0A820FAW6-F1
#
_cell.length_a   1.000
_cell.length_b   1.000
_cell.length_c   1.000
_cell.angle_alpha   90.00
_cell.angle_beta   90.00
_cell.angle_gamma   90.00
#
_symmetry.space_group_name_H-M   'P 1'
#
loop_
_entity.id
_entity.type
_entity.pdbx_description
1 polymer ?
#
loop_
_entity_poly.entity_id
_entity_poly.type
_entity_poly.pdbx_seq_one_letter_code
_entity_poly.pdbx_strand_id
1 'polypeptide(L)'
;MNFQVILFGVFILLLTKLQFYEALTCNGINVAGNACCGSQGYYTSSNACCNGLIVVGNACCGSQGYYTSSYTCCNGLIVVGNACCGSQGYTTSSYTCCNGLIKAGNACCGSQGYSTSSYACCNGLIVAGNACCGSQGYSTSSYTCCNGLIVAGNACCGSQGYSTSSYTCCNGLIKAGNACCGSQGYSTSSYACCNGLIVAGNACCGTQGYSTSSYTCCNGLIKAGNACCGSQGYFTSSYACCNGLIVAGNACCGSQGYSTSSYTCCNGLIKAGNACCGSQGYSTSSYTCCNGLIVAGNACCGTQGYSTSSYICCNGVIKAGSVC
;
A
#
# COMPACT_ATOMS: atom_id res chain seq x y z
N MET A 1 -8.92 -2.89 58.54
CA MET A 1 -9.39 -1.86 57.59
C MET A 1 -8.56 -1.95 56.33
N ASN A 2 -9.15 -2.31 55.18
CA ASN A 2 -8.66 -2.10 53.79
C ASN A 2 -9.21 -3.11 52.77
N PHE A 3 -10.07 -4.06 53.17
CA PHE A 3 -10.70 -4.96 52.19
C PHE A 3 -11.80 -4.29 51.35
N GLN A 4 -12.43 -3.21 51.86
CA GLN A 4 -13.46 -2.47 51.10
C GLN A 4 -12.89 -1.49 50.06
N VAL A 5 -11.64 -1.05 50.18
CA VAL A 5 -11.02 -0.11 49.21
C VAL A 5 -10.52 -0.85 47.96
N ILE A 6 -10.06 -2.10 48.11
CA ILE A 6 -9.56 -2.91 46.99
C ILE A 6 -10.71 -3.42 46.10
N LEU A 7 -11.86 -3.77 46.68
CA LEU A 7 -13.02 -4.21 45.90
C LEU A 7 -13.55 -3.08 44.99
N PHE A 8 -13.56 -1.84 45.48
CA PHE A 8 -13.93 -0.68 44.67
C PHE A 8 -12.91 -0.37 43.55
N GLY A 9 -11.62 -0.52 43.82
CA GLY A 9 -10.56 -0.31 42.82
C GLY A 9 -10.53 -1.37 41.72
N VAL A 10 -10.80 -2.64 42.05
CA VAL A 10 -10.84 -3.75 41.08
C VAL A 10 -12.09 -3.72 40.21
N PHE A 11 -13.23 -3.26 40.74
CA PHE A 11 -14.45 -3.07 39.95
C PHE A 11 -14.30 -1.95 38.91
N ILE A 12 -13.59 -0.86 39.25
CA ILE A 12 -13.29 0.25 38.33
C ILE A 12 -12.24 -0.14 37.25
N LEU A 13 -11.30 -1.05 37.58
CA LEU A 13 -10.31 -1.55 36.61
C LEU A 13 -10.86 -2.63 35.65
N LEU A 14 -11.87 -3.41 36.07
CA LEU A 14 -12.59 -4.32 35.17
C LEU A 14 -13.45 -3.56 34.15
N LEU A 15 -13.94 -2.37 34.50
CA LEU A 15 -14.68 -1.49 33.58
C LEU A 15 -13.77 -0.82 32.52
N THR A 16 -12.45 -0.71 32.75
CA THR A 16 -11.52 -0.03 31.83
C THR A 16 -10.74 -0.96 30.89
N LYS A 17 -10.82 -2.28 31.09
CA LYS A 17 -10.15 -3.31 30.26
C LYS A 17 -11.07 -4.13 29.36
N LEU A 18 -12.37 -3.86 29.33
CA LEU A 18 -13.16 -4.10 28.13
C LEU A 18 -12.71 -3.07 27.09
N GLN A 19 -11.60 -3.38 26.42
CA GLN A 19 -11.22 -2.68 25.21
C GLN A 19 -12.37 -2.82 24.23
N PHE A 20 -13.20 -1.77 24.18
CA PHE A 20 -13.81 -1.20 22.99
C PHE A 20 -13.74 -2.11 21.75
N TYR A 21 -14.52 -3.20 21.74
CA TYR A 21 -15.36 -3.38 20.56
C TYR A 21 -16.20 -2.10 20.58
N GLU A 22 -16.09 -1.23 19.59
CA GLU A 22 -16.96 -0.06 19.51
C GLU A 22 -18.39 -0.59 19.48
N ALA A 23 -18.96 -0.78 20.68
CA ALA A 23 -20.32 -1.17 20.86
C ALA A 23 -21.07 0.06 20.40
N LEU A 24 -21.58 -0.01 19.18
CA LEU A 24 -22.36 1.06 18.62
C LEU A 24 -23.55 1.27 19.55
N THR A 25 -23.61 2.42 20.21
CA THR A 25 -24.71 2.78 21.08
C THR A 25 -25.66 3.69 20.31
N CYS A 26 -26.87 3.22 20.05
CA CYS A 26 -27.93 4.00 19.41
C CYS A 26 -29.02 4.33 20.44
N ASN A 27 -29.27 5.63 20.70
CA ASN A 27 -30.21 6.10 21.73
C ASN A 27 -30.04 5.42 23.10
N GLY A 28 -28.80 5.21 23.53
CA GLY A 28 -28.49 4.59 24.83
C GLY A 28 -28.61 3.06 24.87
N ILE A 29 -28.85 2.41 23.72
CA ILE A 29 -28.93 0.94 23.59
C ILE A 29 -27.71 0.45 22.80
N ASN A 30 -26.98 -0.53 23.35
CA ASN A 30 -25.90 -1.20 22.62
C ASN A 30 -26.50 -2.11 21.54
N VAL A 31 -26.08 -1.91 20.29
CA VAL A 31 -26.61 -2.61 19.12
C VAL A 31 -25.47 -3.15 18.25
N ALA A 32 -25.78 -4.13 17.40
CA ALA A 32 -24.85 -4.62 16.38
C ALA A 32 -24.86 -3.69 15.15
N GLY A 33 -23.70 -3.50 14.51
CA GLY A 33 -23.56 -2.66 13.33
C GLY A 33 -22.44 -1.63 13.45
N ASN A 34 -22.33 -0.76 12.45
CA ASN A 34 -21.39 0.36 12.42
C ASN A 34 -22.09 1.73 12.17
N ALA A 35 -23.42 1.78 12.07
CA ALA A 35 -24.21 3.01 12.01
C ALA A 35 -25.61 2.87 12.65
N CYS A 36 -26.18 3.99 13.11
CA CYS A 36 -27.49 4.06 13.78
C CYS A 36 -28.60 4.56 12.87
N CYS A 37 -29.79 3.96 13.00
CA CYS A 37 -31.05 4.46 12.47
C CYS A 37 -32.08 4.52 13.60
N GLY A 38 -32.23 5.69 14.23
CA GLY A 38 -32.94 5.81 15.50
C GLY A 38 -32.24 5.00 16.60
N SER A 39 -32.98 4.09 17.25
CA SER A 39 -32.45 3.18 18.29
C SER A 39 -31.91 1.84 17.75
N GLN A 40 -31.90 1.64 16.43
CA GLN A 40 -31.46 0.39 15.80
C GLN A 40 -30.08 0.56 15.16
N GLY A 41 -29.22 -0.46 15.27
CA GLY A 41 -27.92 -0.52 14.58
C GLY A 41 -28.01 -1.25 13.25
N TYR A 42 -27.17 -0.89 12.29
CA TYR A 42 -27.06 -1.56 11.00
C TYR A 42 -25.63 -1.51 10.45
N TYR A 43 -25.33 -2.34 9.44
CA TYR A 43 -24.08 -2.31 8.72
C TYR A 43 -24.21 -1.49 7.44
N THR A 44 -23.44 -0.40 7.31
CA THR A 44 -23.46 0.50 6.14
C THR A 44 -23.08 -0.18 4.83
N SER A 45 -22.48 -1.37 4.87
CA SER A 45 -22.18 -2.15 3.67
C SER A 45 -23.42 -2.79 3.02
N SER A 46 -24.48 -3.06 3.79
CA SER A 46 -25.68 -3.77 3.33
C SER A 46 -26.97 -2.99 3.52
N ASN A 47 -26.96 -1.95 4.35
CA ASN A 47 -28.15 -1.24 4.79
C ASN A 47 -27.92 0.28 4.88
N ALA A 48 -29.02 1.02 4.81
CA ALA A 48 -29.06 2.47 4.90
C ALA A 48 -30.27 2.89 5.74
N CYS A 49 -30.17 4.05 6.39
CA CYS A 49 -31.29 4.64 7.13
C CYS A 49 -31.98 5.71 6.26
N CYS A 50 -33.13 5.38 5.69
CA CYS A 50 -33.89 6.29 4.83
C CYS A 50 -35.18 6.71 5.52
N ASN A 51 -35.34 8.02 5.78
CA ASN A 51 -36.49 8.58 6.52
C ASN A 51 -36.79 7.85 7.85
N GLY A 52 -35.73 7.49 8.59
CA GLY A 52 -35.85 6.81 9.89
C GLY A 52 -36.14 5.31 9.82
N LEU A 53 -36.14 4.70 8.63
CA LEU A 53 -36.29 3.26 8.43
C LEU A 53 -35.00 2.65 7.90
N ILE A 54 -34.59 1.52 8.47
CA ILE A 54 -33.50 0.70 7.92
C ILE A 54 -34.03 -0.03 6.69
N VAL A 55 -33.40 0.22 5.55
CA VAL A 55 -33.73 -0.41 4.27
C VAL A 55 -32.53 -1.20 3.74
N VAL A 56 -32.77 -2.09 2.79
CA VAL A 56 -31.72 -2.86 2.11
C VAL A 56 -31.02 -1.97 1.07
N GLY A 57 -29.69 -2.03 1.01
CA GLY A 57 -28.85 -1.16 0.18
C GLY A 57 -28.00 -0.20 1.01
N ASN A 58 -26.88 0.27 0.50
CA ASN A 58 -25.93 1.13 1.23
C ASN A 58 -26.14 2.65 1.01
N ALA A 59 -27.19 3.07 0.30
CA ALA A 59 -27.56 4.46 0.10
C ALA A 59 -29.07 4.65 -0.06
N CYS A 60 -29.54 5.90 0.08
CA CYS A 60 -30.96 6.28 0.00
C CYS A 60 -31.28 7.08 -1.28
N CYS A 61 -32.42 6.77 -1.91
CA CYS A 61 -33.07 7.59 -2.92
C CYS A 61 -34.49 7.88 -2.44
N GLY A 62 -34.70 9.04 -1.82
CA GLY A 62 -35.90 9.28 -1.03
C GLY A 62 -36.00 8.29 0.14
N SER A 63 -37.11 7.56 0.23
CA SER A 63 -37.34 6.51 1.25
C SER A 63 -36.85 5.12 0.85
N GLN A 64 -36.35 4.94 -0.38
CA GLN A 64 -35.91 3.63 -0.89
C GLN A 64 -34.39 3.46 -0.75
N GLY A 65 -33.96 2.25 -0.36
CA GLY A 65 -32.55 1.87 -0.31
C GLY A 65 -32.07 1.29 -1.64
N TYR A 66 -30.79 1.50 -1.96
CA TYR A 66 -30.14 0.87 -3.12
C TYR A 66 -28.66 0.61 -2.87
N TYR A 67 -28.07 -0.27 -3.68
CA TYR A 67 -26.63 -0.54 -3.67
C TYR A 67 -25.92 0.35 -4.70
N THR A 68 -25.03 1.23 -4.21
CA THR A 68 -24.20 2.14 -5.01
C THR A 68 -23.24 1.44 -5.97
N SER A 69 -23.03 0.12 -5.80
CA SER A 69 -22.24 -0.70 -6.73
C SER A 69 -22.90 -0.88 -8.10
N SER A 70 -24.24 -0.80 -8.17
CA SER A 70 -25.00 -1.08 -9.40
C SER A 70 -25.98 0.02 -9.76
N TYR A 71 -26.36 0.88 -8.81
CA TYR A 71 -27.40 1.87 -8.98
C TYR A 71 -27.00 3.25 -8.45
N THR A 72 -27.70 4.27 -8.91
CA THR A 72 -27.59 5.65 -8.47
C THR A 72 -28.97 6.29 -8.39
N CYS A 73 -29.12 7.31 -7.53
CA CYS A 73 -30.34 8.11 -7.43
C CYS A 73 -30.24 9.34 -8.35
N CYS A 74 -31.07 9.40 -9.39
CA CYS A 74 -31.14 10.55 -10.30
C CYS A 74 -32.53 11.18 -10.22
N ASN A 75 -32.61 12.44 -9.77
CA ASN A 75 -33.87 13.18 -9.60
C ASN A 75 -34.95 12.37 -8.86
N GLY A 76 -34.56 11.64 -7.81
CA GLY A 76 -35.49 10.83 -7.00
C GLY A 76 -35.83 9.45 -7.58
N LEU A 77 -35.21 9.04 -8.70
CA LEU A 77 -35.37 7.72 -9.30
C LEU A 77 -34.11 6.88 -9.10
N ILE A 78 -34.26 5.64 -8.63
CA ILE A 78 -33.18 4.65 -8.61
C ILE A 78 -33.00 4.11 -10.03
N VAL A 79 -31.82 4.32 -10.59
CA VAL A 79 -31.47 3.95 -11.97
C VAL A 79 -30.16 3.17 -12.00
N VAL A 80 -29.99 2.31 -13.00
CA VAL A 80 -28.76 1.52 -13.19
C VAL A 80 -27.60 2.44 -13.55
N GLY A 81 -26.42 2.20 -12.97
CA GLY A 81 -25.20 2.96 -13.22
C GLY A 81 -24.65 3.64 -11.96
N ASN A 82 -23.62 4.46 -12.15
CA ASN A 82 -22.89 5.14 -11.08
C ASN A 82 -22.86 6.68 -11.25
N ALA A 83 -23.58 7.22 -12.24
CA ALA A 83 -23.69 8.66 -12.49
C ALA A 83 -25.02 9.03 -13.15
N CYS A 84 -25.39 10.31 -13.07
CA CYS A 84 -26.64 10.86 -13.62
C CYS A 84 -26.41 11.77 -14.82
N CYS A 85 -27.29 11.66 -15.81
CA CYS A 85 -27.47 12.63 -16.88
C CYS A 85 -28.95 13.03 -16.90
N GLY A 86 -29.28 14.13 -16.22
CA GLY A 86 -30.67 14.42 -15.86
C GLY A 86 -31.24 13.32 -14.97
N SER A 87 -32.39 12.75 -15.35
CA SER A 87 -33.05 11.65 -14.60
C SER A 87 -32.59 10.25 -15.05
N GLN A 88 -31.64 10.13 -15.98
CA GLN A 88 -31.14 8.85 -16.48
C GLN A 88 -29.81 8.49 -15.81
N GLY A 89 -29.64 7.21 -15.47
CA GLY A 89 -28.40 6.64 -14.95
C GLY A 89 -27.49 6.14 -16.07
N TYR A 90 -26.19 6.19 -15.86
CA TYR A 90 -25.20 5.59 -16.76
C TYR A 90 -23.95 5.13 -16.00
N THR A 91 -23.14 4.29 -16.65
CA THR A 91 -21.85 3.84 -16.12
C THR A 91 -20.71 4.66 -16.71
N THR A 92 -19.96 5.38 -15.88
CA THR A 92 -18.88 6.31 -16.29
C THR A 92 -17.71 5.66 -17.01
N SER A 93 -17.56 4.34 -16.94
CA SER A 93 -16.53 3.61 -17.70
C SER A 93 -16.85 3.49 -19.19
N SER A 94 -18.14 3.53 -19.56
CA SER A 94 -18.61 3.32 -20.94
C SER A 94 -19.37 4.50 -21.52
N TYR A 95 -19.88 5.39 -20.66
CA TYR A 95 -20.73 6.51 -21.05
C TYR A 95 -20.41 7.79 -20.27
N THR A 96 -20.81 8.91 -20.83
CA THR A 96 -20.64 10.24 -20.24
C THR A 96 -21.85 11.13 -20.59
N CYS A 97 -22.08 12.18 -19.81
CA CYS A 97 -23.17 13.14 -20.06
C CYS A 97 -22.62 14.40 -20.74
N CYS A 98 -22.88 14.56 -22.03
CA CYS A 98 -22.46 15.76 -22.78
C CYS A 98 -23.69 16.59 -23.15
N ASN A 99 -23.75 17.83 -22.64
CA ASN A 99 -24.88 18.74 -22.86
C ASN A 99 -26.25 18.11 -22.58
N GLY A 100 -26.35 17.38 -21.46
CA GLY A 100 -27.61 16.75 -21.03
C GLY A 100 -27.99 15.47 -21.77
N LEU A 101 -27.13 14.93 -22.65
CA LEU A 101 -27.34 13.66 -23.35
C LEU A 101 -26.27 12.64 -22.98
N ILE A 102 -26.69 11.40 -22.72
CA ILE A 102 -25.77 10.27 -22.53
C ILE A 102 -25.13 9.94 -23.87
N LYS A 103 -23.80 9.91 -23.91
CA LYS A 103 -22.97 9.56 -25.06
C LYS A 103 -22.03 8.43 -24.70
N ALA A 104 -21.71 7.59 -25.68
CA ALA A 104 -20.68 6.56 -25.52
C ALA A 104 -19.30 7.19 -25.29
N GLY A 105 -18.46 6.53 -24.50
CA GLY A 105 -17.17 7.05 -24.05
C GLY A 105 -17.23 7.69 -22.67
N ASN A 106 -16.07 8.03 -22.10
CA ASN A 106 -15.93 8.51 -20.72
C ASN A 106 -15.57 10.00 -20.62
N ALA A 107 -15.50 10.73 -21.74
CA ALA A 107 -15.23 12.17 -21.78
C ALA A 107 -15.98 12.87 -22.92
N CYS A 108 -16.16 14.19 -22.80
CA CYS A 108 -16.85 15.02 -23.78
C CYS A 108 -15.89 15.89 -24.59
N CYS A 109 -16.11 15.97 -25.90
CA CYS A 109 -15.52 16.97 -26.78
C CYS A 109 -16.67 17.76 -27.41
N GLY A 110 -16.99 18.92 -26.82
CA GLY A 110 -18.24 19.61 -27.09
C GLY A 110 -19.45 18.74 -26.71
N SER A 111 -20.35 18.47 -27.66
CA SER A 111 -21.55 17.64 -27.46
C SER A 111 -21.35 16.16 -27.77
N GLN A 112 -20.15 15.75 -28.19
CA GLN A 112 -19.83 14.37 -28.53
C GLN A 112 -19.07 13.69 -27.38
N GLY A 113 -19.42 12.42 -27.11
CA GLY A 113 -18.66 11.57 -26.18
C GLY A 113 -17.54 10.83 -26.91
N TYR A 114 -16.44 10.55 -26.21
CA TYR A 114 -15.32 9.75 -26.71
C TYR A 114 -14.65 8.96 -25.58
N SER A 115 -13.92 7.91 -25.94
CA SER A 115 -13.14 7.12 -24.98
C SER A 115 -11.71 7.66 -24.89
N THR A 116 -11.32 8.15 -23.71
CA THR A 116 -9.99 8.73 -23.45
C THR A 116 -8.84 7.76 -23.60
N SER A 117 -9.10 6.44 -23.62
CA SER A 117 -8.06 5.44 -23.87
C SER A 117 -7.59 5.41 -25.33
N SER A 118 -8.45 5.84 -26.25
CA SER A 118 -8.25 5.71 -27.71
C SER A 118 -8.31 7.03 -28.46
N TYR A 119 -8.91 8.07 -27.87
CA TYR A 119 -9.16 9.36 -28.49
C TYR A 119 -8.90 10.51 -27.53
N ALA A 120 -8.68 11.70 -28.09
CA ALA A 120 -8.48 12.96 -27.38
C ALA A 120 -9.29 14.07 -28.04
N CYS A 121 -9.67 15.09 -27.27
CA CYS A 121 -10.32 16.29 -27.78
C CYS A 121 -9.26 17.39 -27.99
N CYS A 122 -8.81 17.59 -29.23
CA CYS A 122 -7.80 18.58 -29.57
C CYS A 122 -8.45 19.73 -30.33
N ASN A 123 -8.41 20.94 -29.76
CA ASN A 123 -9.06 22.14 -30.33
C ASN A 123 -10.53 21.92 -30.73
N GLY A 124 -11.28 21.19 -29.90
CA GLY A 124 -12.70 20.91 -30.13
C GLY A 124 -13.00 19.79 -31.13
N LEU A 125 -11.98 19.08 -31.62
CA LEU A 125 -12.14 17.92 -32.50
C LEU A 125 -11.69 16.63 -31.80
N ILE A 126 -12.48 15.57 -31.95
CA ILE A 126 -12.08 14.22 -31.51
C ILE A 126 -11.09 13.65 -32.52
N VAL A 127 -9.90 13.30 -32.05
CA VAL A 127 -8.82 12.75 -32.87
C VAL A 127 -8.32 11.44 -32.26
N ALA A 128 -7.75 10.55 -33.09
CA ALA A 128 -7.19 9.28 -32.64
C ALA A 128 -5.94 9.48 -31.79
N GLY A 129 -5.77 8.67 -30.75
CA GLY A 129 -4.74 8.83 -29.72
C GLY A 129 -5.28 9.46 -28.44
N ASN A 130 -4.66 9.16 -27.31
CA ASN A 130 -5.13 9.57 -25.98
C ASN A 130 -4.54 10.91 -25.48
N ALA A 131 -3.77 11.62 -26.30
CA ALA A 131 -3.22 12.94 -26.00
C ALA A 131 -3.14 13.84 -27.24
N CYS A 132 -2.97 15.14 -27.03
CA CYS A 132 -2.89 16.16 -28.08
C CYS A 132 -1.48 16.74 -28.20
N CYS A 133 -1.01 16.90 -29.44
CA CYS A 133 0.14 17.71 -29.81
C CYS A 133 -0.35 18.79 -30.79
N GLY A 134 -0.66 19.97 -30.27
CA GLY A 134 -1.45 20.95 -31.02
C GLY A 134 -2.84 20.40 -31.36
N SER A 135 -3.21 20.40 -32.64
CA SER A 135 -4.48 19.84 -33.13
C SER A 135 -4.42 18.35 -33.48
N GLN A 136 -3.25 17.72 -33.42
CA GLN A 136 -3.09 16.30 -33.76
C GLN A 136 -3.13 15.42 -32.51
N GLY A 137 -3.78 14.27 -32.63
CA GLY A 137 -3.80 13.25 -31.59
C GLY A 137 -2.62 12.30 -31.69
N TYR A 138 -2.17 11.75 -30.57
CA TYR A 138 -1.15 10.71 -30.53
C TYR A 138 -1.37 9.73 -29.36
N SER A 139 -0.81 8.53 -29.46
CA SER A 139 -0.82 7.55 -28.36
C SER A 139 0.39 7.74 -27.46
N THR A 140 0.17 8.08 -26.20
CA THR A 140 1.22 8.25 -25.18
C THR A 140 1.99 6.96 -24.86
N SER A 141 1.48 5.81 -25.30
CA SER A 141 2.16 4.52 -25.15
C SER A 141 3.43 4.42 -26.00
N SER A 142 3.48 5.13 -27.13
CA SER A 142 4.53 4.99 -28.15
C SER A 142 5.14 6.33 -28.57
N TYR A 143 4.44 7.44 -28.34
CA TYR A 143 4.82 8.76 -28.81
C TYR A 143 4.69 9.81 -27.71
N THR A 144 5.40 10.92 -27.89
CA THR A 144 5.32 12.12 -27.05
C THR A 144 5.31 13.37 -27.92
N CYS A 145 4.86 14.50 -27.37
CA CYS A 145 4.85 15.79 -28.05
C CYS A 145 6.04 16.63 -27.60
N CYS A 146 7.02 16.84 -28.48
CA CYS A 146 8.22 17.64 -28.21
C CYS A 146 8.22 18.88 -29.10
N ASN A 147 8.12 20.08 -28.49
CA ASN A 147 8.08 21.36 -29.20
C ASN A 147 7.05 21.39 -30.35
N GLY A 148 5.87 20.80 -30.12
CA GLY A 148 4.78 20.75 -31.11
C GLY A 148 4.92 19.66 -32.18
N LEU A 149 5.92 18.78 -32.08
CA LEU A 149 6.10 17.62 -32.97
C LEU A 149 5.79 16.32 -32.22
N ILE A 150 5.02 15.44 -32.86
CA ILE A 150 4.80 14.07 -32.37
C ILE A 150 6.02 13.23 -32.75
N VAL A 151 6.70 12.68 -31.75
CA VAL A 151 7.94 11.92 -31.92
C VAL A 151 7.88 10.62 -31.11
N ALA A 152 8.58 9.58 -31.56
CA ALA A 152 8.61 8.29 -30.89
C ALA A 152 9.31 8.37 -29.52
N GLY A 153 8.83 7.62 -28.55
CA GLY A 153 9.34 7.60 -27.18
C GLY A 153 8.42 8.26 -26.17
N ASN A 154 8.88 8.34 -24.92
CA ASN A 154 8.10 8.80 -23.78
C ASN A 154 8.68 10.06 -23.09
N ALA A 155 9.78 10.61 -23.60
CA ALA A 155 10.40 11.84 -23.11
C ALA A 155 11.02 12.66 -24.25
N CYS A 156 11.27 13.95 -23.98
CA CYS A 156 11.80 14.92 -24.93
C CYS A 156 13.23 15.34 -24.58
N CYS A 157 14.09 15.41 -25.59
CA CYS A 157 15.38 16.07 -25.55
C CYS A 157 15.41 17.13 -26.65
N GLY A 158 15.05 18.36 -26.31
CA GLY A 158 14.69 19.37 -27.31
C GLY A 158 13.45 18.95 -28.10
N SER A 159 13.54 18.94 -29.42
CA SER A 159 12.48 18.47 -30.33
C SER A 159 12.52 16.97 -30.64
N GLN A 160 13.51 16.23 -30.12
CA GLN A 160 13.64 14.79 -30.35
C GLN A 160 13.01 13.99 -29.22
N GLY A 161 12.31 12.91 -29.58
CA GLY A 161 11.77 11.94 -28.63
C GLY A 161 12.78 10.84 -28.31
N TYR A 162 12.72 10.30 -27.09
CA TYR A 162 13.50 9.13 -26.70
C TYR A 162 12.76 8.24 -25.69
N SER A 163 13.20 6.99 -25.55
CA SER A 163 12.71 6.08 -24.52
C SER A 163 13.58 6.16 -23.27
N THR A 164 13.00 6.56 -22.14
CA THR A 164 13.69 6.67 -20.84
C THR A 164 14.18 5.33 -20.29
N SER A 165 13.71 4.21 -20.84
CA SER A 165 14.19 2.88 -20.44
C SER A 165 15.63 2.59 -20.90
N SER A 166 16.10 3.27 -21.95
CA SER A 166 17.40 3.00 -22.58
C SER A 166 18.25 4.25 -22.79
N TYR A 167 17.63 5.44 -22.73
CA TYR A 167 18.28 6.71 -23.04
C TYR A 167 17.92 7.80 -22.03
N THR A 168 18.77 8.82 -21.98
CA THR A 168 18.60 10.03 -21.18
C THR A 168 19.01 11.26 -21.99
N CYS A 169 18.55 12.45 -21.59
CA CYS A 169 18.93 13.71 -22.22
C CYS A 169 20.00 14.41 -21.38
N CYS A 170 21.24 14.46 -21.87
CA CYS A 170 22.35 15.13 -21.19
C CYS A 170 22.79 16.35 -21.99
N ASN A 171 22.64 17.54 -21.42
CA ASN A 171 22.97 18.82 -22.07
C ASN A 171 22.37 18.95 -23.48
N GLY A 172 21.09 18.57 -23.63
CA GLY A 172 20.36 18.68 -24.89
C GLY A 172 20.69 17.59 -25.93
N LEU A 173 21.47 16.57 -25.58
CA LEU A 173 21.76 15.43 -26.46
C LEU A 173 21.24 14.13 -25.84
N ILE A 174 20.62 13.29 -26.68
CA ILE A 174 20.20 11.94 -26.28
C ILE A 174 21.43 11.05 -26.15
N LYS A 175 21.58 10.40 -24.99
CA LYS A 175 22.68 9.49 -24.66
C LYS A 175 22.13 8.17 -24.14
N ALA A 176 22.85 7.08 -24.40
CA ALA A 176 22.50 5.77 -23.85
C ALA A 176 22.65 5.76 -22.32
N GLY A 177 21.79 5.01 -21.63
CA GLY A 177 21.73 4.94 -20.18
C GLY A 177 20.57 5.75 -19.59
N ASN A 178 20.48 5.74 -18.26
CA ASN A 178 19.36 6.32 -17.50
C ASN A 178 19.79 7.50 -16.60
N ALA A 179 21.07 7.89 -16.61
CA ALA A 179 21.59 9.03 -15.85
C ALA A 179 22.69 9.76 -16.62
N CYS A 180 22.95 11.02 -16.24
CA CYS A 180 23.96 11.87 -16.84
C CYS A 180 25.14 12.10 -15.90
N CYS A 181 26.36 12.02 -16.45
CA CYS A 181 27.59 12.49 -15.82
C CYS A 181 28.19 13.56 -16.72
N GLY A 182 27.90 14.82 -16.42
CA GLY A 182 28.12 15.91 -17.37
C GLY A 182 27.29 15.72 -18.64
N SER A 183 27.93 15.69 -19.80
CA SER A 183 27.30 15.49 -21.11
C SER A 183 27.23 14.02 -21.55
N GLN A 184 27.73 13.08 -20.75
CA GLN A 184 27.73 11.65 -21.05
C GLN A 184 26.58 10.95 -20.33
N GLY A 185 25.94 10.00 -21.02
CA GLY A 185 24.95 9.11 -20.41
C GLY A 185 25.61 7.84 -19.85
N TYR A 186 25.04 7.28 -18.79
CA TYR A 186 25.48 6.01 -18.23
C TYR A 186 24.31 5.24 -17.61
N SER A 187 24.50 3.93 -17.41
CA SER A 187 23.52 3.07 -16.73
C SER A 187 23.84 2.96 -15.24
N THR A 188 22.96 3.45 -14.37
CA THR A 188 23.15 3.46 -12.90
C THR A 188 23.24 2.07 -12.27
N SER A 189 22.82 1.01 -12.99
CA SER A 189 22.94 -0.36 -12.52
C SER A 189 24.37 -0.89 -12.58
N SER A 190 25.23 -0.30 -13.43
CA SER A 190 26.60 -0.79 -13.68
C SER A 190 27.67 0.29 -13.47
N TYR A 191 27.29 1.56 -13.48
CA TYR A 191 28.21 2.70 -13.40
C TYR A 191 27.68 3.78 -12.46
N ALA A 192 28.59 4.62 -11.96
CA ALA A 192 28.31 5.77 -11.13
C ALA A 192 29.08 6.99 -11.64
N CYS A 193 28.55 8.18 -11.40
CA CYS A 193 29.25 9.44 -11.68
C CYS A 193 29.95 9.92 -10.41
N CYS A 194 31.25 9.69 -10.29
CA CYS A 194 32.04 10.09 -9.13
C CYS A 194 32.94 11.27 -9.52
N ASN A 195 32.68 12.44 -8.92
CA ASN A 195 33.39 13.69 -9.22
C ASN A 195 33.45 14.02 -10.73
N GLY A 196 32.34 13.80 -11.44
CA GLY A 196 32.23 14.10 -12.88
C GLY A 196 32.84 13.04 -13.80
N LEU A 197 33.34 11.92 -13.27
CA LEU A 197 33.82 10.79 -14.05
C LEU A 197 32.88 9.59 -13.92
N ILE A 198 32.60 8.93 -15.05
CA ILE A 198 31.87 7.67 -15.07
C ILE A 198 32.85 6.55 -14.68
N VAL A 199 32.53 5.83 -13.62
CA VAL A 199 33.34 4.72 -13.09
C VAL A 199 32.49 3.47 -12.94
N ALA A 200 33.11 2.29 -13.00
CA ALA A 200 32.43 1.01 -12.84
C ALA A 200 31.94 0.82 -11.39
N GLY A 201 30.75 0.23 -11.23
CA GLY A 201 30.05 0.11 -9.96
C GLY A 201 28.91 1.13 -9.83
N ASN A 202 27.90 0.83 -9.02
CA ASN A 202 26.67 1.63 -8.90
C ASN A 202 26.71 2.65 -7.75
N ALA A 203 27.85 2.81 -7.06
CA ALA A 203 28.04 3.81 -6.00
C ALA A 203 29.48 4.36 -5.98
N CYS A 204 29.66 5.50 -5.32
CA CYS A 204 30.94 6.21 -5.19
C CYS A 204 31.52 6.11 -3.78
N CYS A 205 32.81 5.84 -3.68
CA CYS A 205 33.62 6.04 -2.49
C CYS A 205 34.75 7.01 -2.84
N GLY A 206 34.52 8.31 -2.59
CA GLY A 206 35.35 9.37 -3.16
C GLY A 206 35.26 9.39 -4.70
N THR A 207 36.39 9.23 -5.38
CA THR A 207 36.47 9.15 -6.85
C THR A 207 36.34 7.73 -7.40
N GLN A 208 36.35 6.71 -6.54
CA GLN A 208 36.30 5.31 -6.97
C GLN A 208 34.87 4.79 -6.99
N GLY A 209 34.53 4.02 -8.02
CA GLY A 209 33.26 3.31 -8.10
C GLY A 209 33.33 1.95 -7.41
N TYR A 210 32.19 1.48 -6.87
CA TYR A 210 32.06 0.14 -6.33
C TYR A 210 30.64 -0.41 -6.52
N SER A 211 30.51 -1.76 -6.50
CA SER A 211 29.20 -2.41 -6.52
C SER A 211 28.65 -2.59 -5.10
N THR A 212 27.50 -1.99 -4.79
CA THR A 212 26.83 -2.08 -3.48
C THR A 212 26.38 -3.49 -3.12
N SER A 213 26.32 -4.40 -4.10
CA SER A 213 26.03 -5.82 -3.87
C SER A 213 27.12 -6.55 -3.10
N SER A 214 28.35 -6.06 -3.18
CA SER A 214 29.55 -6.78 -2.73
C SER A 214 30.49 -5.92 -1.90
N TYR A 215 30.36 -4.60 -2.00
CA TYR A 215 31.22 -3.63 -1.34
C TYR A 215 30.43 -2.47 -0.75
N THR A 216 31.05 -1.81 0.22
CA THR A 216 30.55 -0.61 0.89
C THR A 216 31.69 0.39 1.11
N CYS A 217 31.38 1.66 1.29
CA CYS A 217 32.36 2.70 1.58
C CYS A 217 32.36 3.01 3.08
N CYS A 218 33.40 2.59 3.80
CA CYS A 218 33.56 2.86 5.23
C CYS A 218 34.74 3.80 5.44
N ASN A 219 34.48 5.00 5.99
CA ASN A 219 35.48 6.04 6.22
C ASN A 219 36.34 6.35 4.98
N GLY A 220 35.69 6.44 3.81
CA GLY A 220 36.37 6.78 2.55
C GLY A 220 37.15 5.61 1.91
N LEU A 221 37.07 4.40 2.45
CA LEU A 221 37.70 3.21 1.87
C LEU A 221 36.63 2.18 1.45
N ILE A 222 36.83 1.58 0.27
CA ILE A 222 35.99 0.49 -0.21
C ILE A 222 36.33 -0.78 0.59
N LYS A 223 35.32 -1.41 1.18
CA LYS A 223 35.41 -2.64 1.97
C LYS A 223 34.44 -3.68 1.42
N ALA A 224 34.79 -4.96 1.50
CA ALA A 224 33.85 -6.04 1.18
C ALA A 224 32.68 -6.04 2.18
N GLY A 225 31.46 -6.31 1.69
CA GLY A 225 30.24 -6.25 2.49
C GLY A 225 29.26 -5.17 2.01
N ASN A 226 28.07 -5.13 2.60
CA ASN A 226 27.01 -4.17 2.27
C ASN A 226 26.68 -3.21 3.43
N ALA A 227 27.40 -3.30 4.55
CA ALA A 227 27.27 -2.38 5.70
C ALA A 227 28.62 -2.15 6.39
N CYS A 228 28.73 -1.07 7.15
CA CYS A 228 29.92 -0.70 7.91
C CYS A 228 29.74 -0.95 9.41
N CYS A 229 30.76 -1.51 10.04
CA CYS A 229 30.94 -1.54 11.49
C CYS A 229 32.24 -0.82 11.82
N GLY A 230 32.13 0.47 12.17
CA GLY A 230 33.29 1.36 12.19
C GLY A 230 33.93 1.48 10.79
N SER A 231 35.22 1.17 10.68
CA SER A 231 35.98 1.20 9.42
C SER A 231 35.99 -0.13 8.65
N GLN A 232 35.33 -1.17 9.17
CA GLN A 232 35.26 -2.49 8.53
C GLN A 232 33.92 -2.68 7.82
N GLY A 233 33.95 -3.35 6.67
CA GLY A 233 32.76 -3.79 5.95
C GLY A 233 32.33 -5.19 6.37
N TYR A 234 31.03 -5.48 6.32
CA TYR A 234 30.49 -6.82 6.56
C TYR A 234 29.20 -7.06 5.75
N PHE A 235 28.83 -8.34 5.59
CA PHE A 235 27.58 -8.75 4.94
C PHE A 235 26.47 -8.92 5.98
N THR A 236 25.43 -8.08 5.91
CA THR A 236 24.29 -8.09 6.85
C THR A 236 23.49 -9.40 6.82
N SER A 237 23.61 -10.20 5.76
CA SER A 237 23.00 -11.53 5.67
C SER A 237 23.60 -12.55 6.64
N SER A 238 24.86 -12.34 7.06
CA SER A 238 25.63 -13.33 7.81
C SER A 238 26.22 -12.78 9.10
N TYR A 239 26.32 -11.45 9.21
CA TYR A 239 26.94 -10.77 10.34
C TYR A 239 26.16 -9.52 10.75
N ALA A 240 26.36 -9.09 11.99
CA ALA A 240 25.78 -7.89 12.58
C ALA A 240 26.88 -7.08 13.27
N CYS A 241 26.71 -5.77 13.34
CA CYS A 241 27.57 -4.89 14.12
C CYS A 241 26.96 -4.66 15.50
N CYS A 242 27.45 -5.37 16.52
CA CYS A 242 26.96 -5.25 17.89
C CYS A 242 28.01 -4.56 18.75
N ASN A 243 27.67 -3.38 19.29
CA ASN A 243 28.60 -2.56 20.09
C ASN A 243 29.95 -2.30 19.39
N GLY A 244 29.93 -2.07 18.08
CA GLY A 244 31.14 -1.79 17.29
C GLY A 244 31.97 -3.03 16.91
N LEU A 245 31.51 -4.24 17.23
CA LEU A 245 32.15 -5.49 16.83
C LEU A 245 31.29 -6.23 15.80
N ILE A 246 31.94 -6.77 14.77
CA ILE A 246 31.30 -7.66 13.80
C ILE A 246 31.18 -9.05 14.43
N VAL A 247 29.96 -9.54 14.56
CA VAL A 247 29.64 -10.85 15.14
C VAL A 247 28.80 -11.68 14.18
N ALA A 248 28.89 -13.01 14.26
CA ALA A 248 28.14 -13.93 13.41
C ALA A 248 26.63 -13.89 13.73
N GLY A 249 25.80 -13.93 12.70
CA GLY A 249 24.34 -13.73 12.79
C GLY A 249 23.92 -12.35 12.28
N ASN A 250 22.71 -12.23 11.76
CA ASN A 250 22.19 -11.01 11.11
C ASN A 250 21.47 -10.05 12.05
N ALA A 251 21.45 -10.33 13.37
CA ALA A 251 20.88 -9.44 14.39
C ALA A 251 21.67 -9.49 15.70
N CYS A 252 21.48 -8.48 16.54
CA CYS A 252 22.13 -8.35 17.85
C CYS A 252 21.17 -8.65 18.99
N CYS A 253 21.62 -9.42 19.97
CA CYS A 253 21.03 -9.54 21.29
C CYS A 253 22.08 -9.10 22.32
N GLY A 254 22.03 -7.82 22.70
CA GLY A 254 23.15 -7.18 23.40
C GLY A 254 24.40 -7.13 22.51
N SER A 255 25.52 -7.66 23.00
CA SER A 255 26.78 -7.79 22.26
C SER A 255 26.91 -9.08 21.44
N GLN A 256 25.95 -10.01 21.56
CA GLN A 256 25.98 -11.29 20.86
C GLN A 256 25.20 -11.22 19.55
N GLY A 257 25.73 -11.84 18.51
CA GLY A 257 25.03 -12.01 17.24
C GLY A 257 24.16 -13.27 17.23
N TYR A 258 23.06 -13.24 16.50
CA TYR A 258 22.22 -14.41 16.25
C TYR A 258 21.58 -14.37 14.86
N SER A 259 21.20 -15.54 14.33
CA SER A 259 20.45 -15.64 13.07
C SER A 259 18.95 -15.54 13.32
N THR A 260 18.30 -14.52 12.76
CA THR A 260 16.84 -14.32 12.86
C THR A 260 16.01 -15.42 12.20
N SER A 261 16.62 -16.25 11.36
CA SER A 261 15.98 -17.43 10.77
C SER A 261 15.64 -18.52 11.79
N SER A 262 16.38 -18.56 12.90
CA SER A 262 16.35 -19.69 13.85
C SER A 262 16.24 -19.24 15.30
N TYR A 263 16.56 -17.98 15.58
CA TYR A 263 16.61 -17.44 16.91
C TYR A 263 15.98 -16.04 16.98
N THR A 264 15.61 -15.65 18.19
CA THR A 264 15.09 -14.33 18.54
C THR A 264 15.70 -13.87 19.86
N CYS A 265 15.71 -12.56 20.11
CA CYS A 265 16.20 -11.99 21.36
C CYS A 265 15.01 -11.67 22.29
N CYS A 266 14.83 -12.45 23.35
CA CYS A 266 13.79 -12.23 24.35
C CYS A 266 14.42 -11.80 25.67
N ASN A 267 14.13 -10.56 26.12
CA ASN A 267 14.69 -9.99 27.35
C ASN A 267 16.22 -10.09 27.45
N GLY A 268 16.93 -9.82 26.34
CA GLY A 268 18.39 -9.84 26.29
C GLY A 268 19.02 -11.24 26.20
N LEU A 269 18.22 -12.30 26.04
CA LEU A 269 18.69 -13.66 25.83
C LEU A 269 18.30 -14.18 24.45
N ILE A 270 19.23 -14.85 23.78
CA ILE A 270 18.97 -15.54 22.52
C ILE A 270 18.16 -16.81 22.80
N LYS A 271 17.01 -16.95 22.13
CA LYS A 271 16.08 -18.07 22.25
C LYS A 271 15.77 -18.65 20.88
N ALA A 272 15.53 -19.95 20.80
CA ALA A 272 15.12 -20.61 19.56
C ALA A 272 13.72 -20.14 19.13
N GLY A 273 13.49 -20.01 17.82
CA GLY A 273 12.26 -19.48 17.24
C GLY A 273 12.40 -18.05 16.72
N ASN A 274 11.31 -17.52 16.16
CA ASN A 274 11.29 -16.21 15.48
C ASN A 274 10.39 -15.17 16.18
N ALA A 275 9.78 -15.51 17.32
CA ALA A 275 8.96 -14.60 18.12
C ALA A 275 9.13 -14.88 19.63
N CYS A 276 8.83 -13.87 20.45
CA CYS A 276 8.89 -13.96 21.90
C CYS A 276 7.50 -14.07 22.51
N CYS A 277 7.34 -14.98 23.46
CA CYS A 277 6.21 -15.04 24.39
C CYS A 277 6.77 -14.84 25.81
N GLY A 278 6.75 -13.59 26.28
CA GLY A 278 7.53 -13.20 27.46
C GLY A 278 9.04 -13.37 27.22
N SER A 279 9.70 -14.14 28.07
CA SER A 279 11.14 -14.46 27.96
C SER A 279 11.46 -15.73 27.15
N GLN A 280 10.44 -16.41 26.63
CA GLN A 280 10.59 -17.64 25.84
C GLN A 280 10.49 -17.34 24.35
N GLY A 281 11.32 -18.01 23.55
CA GLY A 281 11.21 -17.99 22.10
C GLY A 281 10.27 -19.08 21.59
N TYR A 282 9.58 -18.82 20.49
CA TYR A 282 8.75 -19.81 19.79
C TYR A 282 8.76 -19.58 18.27
N SER A 283 8.40 -20.61 17.51
CA SER A 283 8.22 -20.51 16.05
C SER A 283 6.77 -20.19 15.71
N THR A 284 6.54 -19.05 15.05
CA THR A 284 5.20 -18.64 14.58
C THR A 284 4.60 -19.56 13.51
N SER A 285 5.42 -20.45 12.92
CA SER A 285 4.94 -21.45 11.97
C SER A 285 4.06 -22.52 12.60
N SER A 286 4.22 -22.75 13.90
CA SER A 286 3.61 -23.90 14.61
C SER A 286 2.92 -23.50 15.90
N TYR A 287 3.29 -22.35 16.47
CA TYR A 287 2.79 -21.88 17.75
C TYR A 287 2.43 -20.40 17.70
N THR A 288 1.58 -19.99 18.63
CA THR A 288 1.24 -18.59 18.90
C THR A 288 1.30 -18.31 20.39
N CYS A 289 1.42 -17.04 20.78
CA CYS A 289 1.45 -16.61 22.17
C CYS A 289 0.08 -16.10 22.60
N CYS A 290 -0.64 -16.87 23.41
CA CYS A 290 -1.95 -16.49 23.94
C CYS A 290 -1.84 -16.21 25.43
N ASN A 291 -2.02 -14.95 25.84
CA ASN A 291 -1.92 -14.52 27.24
C ASN A 291 -0.62 -14.98 27.95
N GLY A 292 0.51 -14.93 27.24
CA GLY A 292 1.81 -15.33 27.79
C GLY A 292 2.09 -16.84 27.77
N LEU A 293 1.19 -17.65 27.20
CA LEU A 293 1.38 -19.08 26.98
C LEU A 293 1.65 -19.37 25.51
N ILE A 294 2.67 -20.18 25.24
CA ILE A 294 2.96 -20.70 23.90
C ILE A 294 2.05 -21.90 23.65
N VAL A 295 1.18 -21.79 22.66
CA VAL A 295 0.16 -22.80 22.31
C VAL A 295 0.20 -23.11 20.82
N ALA A 296 -0.16 -24.33 20.42
CA ALA A 296 -0.14 -24.75 19.01
C ALA A 296 -1.21 -24.02 18.18
N GLY A 297 -0.88 -23.65 16.94
CA GLY A 297 -1.77 -22.90 16.03
C GLY A 297 -1.24 -21.51 15.69
N ASN A 298 -1.97 -20.79 14.85
CA ASN A 298 -1.59 -19.48 14.32
C ASN A 298 -2.48 -18.32 14.82
N ALA A 299 -3.54 -18.62 15.59
CA ALA A 299 -4.42 -17.63 16.19
C ALA A 299 -4.86 -18.04 17.61
N CYS A 300 -5.29 -17.05 18.40
CA CYS A 300 -5.74 -17.24 19.77
C CYS A 300 -7.27 -17.20 19.87
N CYS A 301 -7.84 -18.14 20.63
CA CYS A 301 -9.21 -18.11 21.13
C CYS A 301 -9.14 -18.16 22.66
N GLY A 302 -9.15 -16.99 23.30
CA GLY A 302 -8.80 -16.88 24.72
C GLY A 302 -7.34 -17.26 24.97
N THR A 303 -7.11 -18.28 25.81
CA THR A 303 -5.78 -18.85 26.09
C THR A 303 -5.42 -20.03 25.19
N GLN A 304 -6.33 -20.49 24.32
CA GLN A 304 -6.11 -21.64 23.44
C GLN A 304 -5.66 -21.17 22.05
N GLY A 305 -4.73 -21.94 21.46
CA GLY A 305 -4.32 -21.74 20.08
C GLY A 305 -5.18 -22.56 19.12
N TYR A 306 -5.43 -22.04 17.93
CA TYR A 306 -6.09 -22.75 16.85
C TYR A 306 -5.48 -22.43 15.48
N SER A 307 -5.75 -23.28 14.50
CA SER A 307 -5.39 -23.02 13.10
C SER A 307 -6.55 -22.35 12.37
N THR A 308 -6.35 -21.15 11.86
CA THR A 308 -7.35 -20.42 11.06
C THR A 308 -7.67 -21.11 9.73
N SER A 309 -6.88 -22.10 9.31
CA SER A 309 -7.17 -22.94 8.13
C SER A 309 -8.36 -23.88 8.33
N SER A 310 -8.69 -24.20 9.58
CA SER A 310 -9.62 -25.30 9.91
C SER A 310 -10.67 -24.88 10.94
N TYR A 311 -10.40 -23.82 11.70
CA TYR A 311 -11.26 -23.38 12.79
C TYR A 311 -11.42 -21.86 12.84
N ILE A 312 -12.50 -21.42 13.48
CA ILE A 312 -12.82 -20.03 13.81
C ILE A 312 -13.11 -19.91 15.32
N CYS A 313 -12.77 -18.78 15.92
CA CYS A 313 -13.13 -18.47 17.31
C CYS A 313 -14.45 -17.68 17.35
N CYS A 314 -15.49 -18.27 17.95
CA CYS A 314 -16.79 -17.63 18.12
C CYS A 314 -17.09 -17.49 19.61
N ASN A 315 -17.14 -16.26 20.12
CA ASN A 315 -17.39 -15.96 21.54
C ASN A 315 -16.49 -16.75 22.51
N GLY A 316 -15.20 -16.88 22.18
CA GLY A 316 -14.23 -17.62 23.01
C GLY A 316 -14.27 -19.13 22.86
N VAL A 317 -15.04 -19.67 21.90
CA VAL A 317 -15.11 -21.11 21.60
C VAL A 317 -14.58 -21.38 20.19
N ILE A 318 -13.66 -22.34 20.07
CA ILE A 318 -13.12 -22.80 18.78
C ILE A 318 -14.15 -23.72 18.10
N LYS A 319 -14.55 -23.37 16.88
CA LYS A 319 -15.48 -24.15 16.03
C LYS A 319 -14.83 -24.52 14.71
N ALA A 320 -15.14 -25.69 14.17
CA ALA A 320 -14.70 -26.08 12.82
C ALA A 320 -15.48 -25.29 11.74
N GLY A 321 -14.78 -24.85 10.70
CA GLY A 321 -15.39 -24.10 9.59
C GLY A 321 -15.16 -22.58 9.63
N SER A 322 -15.82 -21.86 8.73
CA SER A 322 -15.52 -20.45 8.41
C SER A 322 -16.54 -19.44 8.94
N VAL A 323 -17.56 -19.87 9.68
CA VAL A 323 -18.71 -19.05 10.06
C VAL A 323 -19.06 -19.21 11.54
N CYS A 324 -19.28 -18.07 12.19
CA CYS A 324 -19.97 -17.94 13.47
C CYS A 324 -21.46 -17.65 13.20
#